data_AF-A0A8S4BM73-F1
#
_entry.id   AF-A0A8S4BM73-F1
#
_cell.length_a   1.000
_cell.length_b   1.000
_cell.length_c   1.000
_cell.angle_alpha   90.00
_cell.angle_beta   90.00
_cell.angle_gamma   90.00
#
_symmetry.space_group_name_H-M   'P 1'
#
loop_
_entity.id
_entity.type
_entity.pdbx_description
1 polymer ?
#
loop_
_entity_poly.entity_id
_entity_poly.type
_entity_poly.pdbx_seq_one_letter_code
_entity_poly.pdbx_strand_id
1 'polypeptide(L)' 'MRIHCLENVDKALQFLKEQRVHLENVGSHDIVDGNHRLTLGLIWTIILRFQVPGALQPSEHIVRRPVSHL' A
#
# COMPACT_ATOMS: atom_id res chain seq x y z
N MET A 1 -11.14 -22.56 9.46
CA MET A 1 -9.99 -22.54 8.52
C MET A 1 -9.98 -21.28 7.65
N ARG A 2 -10.94 -21.05 6.72
CA ARG A 2 -10.97 -19.83 5.88
C ARG A 2 -11.06 -18.51 6.67
N ILE A 3 -11.81 -18.48 7.76
CA ILE A 3 -11.94 -17.28 8.61
C ILE A 3 -10.61 -16.82 9.21
N HIS A 4 -9.72 -17.75 9.60
CA HIS A 4 -8.39 -17.41 10.10
C HIS A 4 -7.52 -16.81 8.99
N CYS A 5 -7.65 -17.30 7.75
CA CYS A 5 -6.95 -16.73 6.60
C CYS A 5 -7.41 -15.30 6.33
N LEU A 6 -8.73 -15.05 6.37
CA LEU A 6 -9.30 -13.72 6.19
C LEU A 6 -8.81 -12.75 7.27
N GLU A 7 -8.87 -13.14 8.54
CA GLU A 7 -8.37 -12.31 9.65
C GLU A 7 -6.87 -12.00 9.55
N ASN A 8 -6.05 -12.97 9.14
CA ASN A 8 -4.62 -12.76 8.95
C ASN A 8 -4.33 -11.77 7.83
N VAL A 9 -5.05 -11.90 6.71
CA VAL A 9 -4.91 -10.96 5.59
C VAL A 9 -5.44 -9.57 5.98
N ASP A 10 -6.56 -9.47 6.68
CA ASP A 10 -7.09 -8.17 7.13
C ASP A 10 -6.09 -7.44 8.04
N LYS A 11 -5.44 -8.15 8.97
CA LYS A 11 -4.37 -7.57 9.80
C LYS A 11 -3.20 -7.06 8.96
N ALA A 12 -2.79 -7.79 7.94
CA ALA A 12 -1.73 -7.37 7.03
C ALA A 12 -2.13 -6.13 6.20
N LEU A 13 -3.36 -6.10 5.67
CA LEU A 13 -3.88 -4.95 4.92
C LEU A 13 -4.04 -3.71 5.83
N GLN A 14 -4.44 -3.90 7.09
CA GLN A 14 -4.51 -2.82 8.08
C GLN A 14 -3.13 -2.22 8.34
N PHE A 15 -2.11 -3.05 8.57
CA PHE A 15 -0.74 -2.58 8.74
C PHE A 15 -0.27 -1.73 7.56
N LEU A 16 -0.55 -2.15 6.31
CA LEU A 16 -0.19 -1.39 5.12
C LEU A 16 -0.89 -0.01 5.07
N LYS A 17 -2.17 0.06 5.47
CA LYS A 17 -2.89 1.34 5.59
C LYS A 17 -2.24 2.26 6.62
N GLU A 18 -1.81 1.72 7.77
CA GLU A 18 -1.07 2.47 8.80
C GLU A 18 0.27 3.01 8.29
N GLN A 19 0.93 2.27 7.37
CA GLN A 19 2.13 2.72 6.66
C GLN A 19 1.85 3.73 5.52
N ARG A 20 0.61 4.24 5.44
CA ARG A 20 0.09 5.14 4.40
C ARG A 20 0.19 4.59 2.98
N VAL A 21 0.05 3.28 2.83
CA VAL A 21 -0.07 2.64 1.52
C VAL A 21 -1.52 2.76 1.06
N HIS A 22 -1.72 3.33 -0.13
CA HIS A 22 -3.03 3.37 -0.78
C HIS A 22 -3.33 2.01 -1.41
N LEU A 23 -4.23 1.25 -0.79
CA LEU A 23 -4.71 -0.03 -1.29
C LEU A 23 -6.04 0.20 -2.02
N GLU A 24 -6.00 0.38 -3.34
CA GLU A 24 -7.22 0.54 -4.14
C GLU A 24 -7.81 -0.83 -4.49
N ASN A 25 -9.07 -1.06 -4.09
CA ASN A 25 -9.87 -2.23 -4.47
C ASN A 25 -9.27 -3.60 -4.08
N VAL A 26 -8.54 -3.69 -2.97
CA VAL A 26 -8.04 -4.97 -2.42
C VAL A 26 -8.70 -5.25 -1.06
N GLY A 27 -9.45 -6.33 -0.96
CA GLY A 27 -9.96 -6.90 0.29
C GLY A 27 -9.29 -8.23 0.63
N SER A 28 -9.47 -8.71 1.87
CA SER A 28 -8.92 -9.99 2.31
C SER A 28 -9.45 -11.18 1.53
N HIS A 29 -10.74 -11.16 1.16
CA HIS A 29 -11.35 -12.19 0.33
C HIS A 29 -10.70 -12.31 -1.05
N ASP A 30 -10.30 -11.20 -1.68
CA ASP A 30 -9.61 -11.20 -2.97
C ASP A 30 -8.29 -12.00 -2.91
N ILE A 31 -7.59 -11.90 -1.79
CA ILE A 31 -6.31 -12.59 -1.60
C ILE A 31 -6.53 -14.06 -1.21
N VAL A 32 -7.45 -14.31 -0.27
CA VAL A 32 -7.73 -15.67 0.21
C VAL A 32 -8.35 -16.54 -0.87
N ASP A 33 -9.20 -15.97 -1.72
CA ASP A 33 -9.86 -16.70 -2.82
C ASP A 33 -9.01 -16.72 -4.10
N GLY A 34 -7.82 -16.09 -4.10
CA GLY A 34 -6.82 -16.25 -5.15
C GLY A 34 -7.00 -15.37 -6.40
N ASN A 35 -7.47 -14.13 -6.25
CA ASN A 35 -7.52 -13.18 -7.35
C ASN A 35 -6.11 -12.74 -7.78
N HIS A 36 -5.55 -13.45 -8.77
CA HIS A 36 -4.18 -13.23 -9.26
C HIS A 36 -3.84 -11.78 -9.56
N ARG A 37 -4.76 -11.02 -10.20
CA ARG A 37 -4.53 -9.62 -10.56
C ARG A 37 -4.35 -8.76 -9.31
N LEU A 38 -5.23 -8.92 -8.33
CA LEU A 38 -5.18 -8.13 -7.09
C LEU A 38 -4.03 -8.58 -6.18
N THR A 39 -3.74 -9.88 -6.11
CA THR A 39 -2.59 -10.41 -5.38
C THR A 39 -1.27 -9.88 -5.93
N LEU A 40 -1.08 -9.90 -7.25
CA LEU A 40 0.12 -9.34 -7.88
C LEU A 40 0.21 -7.82 -7.66
N GLY A 41 -0.91 -7.09 -7.77
CA GLY A 41 -0.95 -5.66 -7.48
C GLY A 41 -0.58 -5.32 -6.04
N LEU A 42 -1.02 -6.14 -5.08
CA LEU A 42 -0.68 -6.00 -3.67
C LEU A 42 0.83 -6.22 -3.43
N ILE A 43 1.38 -7.32 -3.96
CA ILE A 43 2.83 -7.61 -3.82
C ILE A 43 3.67 -6.51 -4.48
N TRP A 44 3.29 -6.05 -5.67
CA TRP A 44 3.95 -4.94 -6.35
C TRP A 44 3.96 -3.66 -5.50
N THR A 45 2.81 -3.31 -4.91
CA THR A 45 2.69 -2.14 -4.03
C THR A 45 3.59 -2.25 -2.80
N ILE A 46 3.68 -3.44 -2.20
CA ILE A 46 4.59 -3.71 -1.06
C ILE A 46 6.04 -3.52 -1.49
N ILE A 47 6.46 -4.08 -2.63
CA ILE A 47 7.83 -3.92 -3.16
C ILE A 47 8.15 -2.44 -3.35
N LEU A 48 7.29 -1.69 -4.04
CA LEU A 48 7.50 -0.26 -4.27
C LEU A 48 7.62 0.52 -2.96
N ARG A 49 6.78 0.21 -1.96
CA ARG A 49 6.76 0.95 -0.69
C ARG A 49 8.01 0.75 0.16
N PHE A 50 8.56 -0.47 0.17
CA PHE A 50 9.62 -0.85 1.11
C PHE A 50 10.99 -1.02 0.47
N GLN A 51 11.07 -1.31 -0.83
CA GLN A 51 12.35 -1.53 -1.52
C GLN A 51 12.75 -0.37 -2.45
N VAL A 52 11.83 0.52 -2.81
CA VAL A 52 12.11 1.66 -3.70
C VAL A 52 11.85 2.99 -2.97
N PRO A 53 12.84 3.53 -2.23
CA PRO A 53 12.69 4.80 -1.51
C PRO A 53 12.24 5.94 -2.43
N GLY A 54 11.22 6.69 -2.02
CA GLY A 54 10.73 7.86 -2.76
C GLY A 54 9.70 7.56 -3.87
N ALA A 55 9.53 6.31 -4.31
CA ALA A 55 8.62 5.98 -5.41
C ALA A 55 7.13 6.23 -5.11
N LEU A 56 6.74 6.11 -3.84
CA LEU A 56 5.36 6.30 -3.37
C LEU A 56 5.24 7.43 -2.33
N GLN A 57 6.27 8.28 -2.19
CA GLN A 57 6.16 9.42 -1.30
C GLN A 57 5.20 10.46 -1.93
N PRO A 58 4.18 10.93 -1.18
CA PRO A 58 3.51 12.17 -1.55
C PRO A 58 4.60 13.24 -1.69
N SER A 59 4.64 13.94 -2.82
CA SER A 59 5.64 14.99 -3.08
C SER A 59 5.41 16.17 -2.12
N GLU A 60 5.85 16.07 -0.87
CA GLU A 60 5.80 17.14 0.12
C GLU A 60 6.82 18.26 -0.18
N HIS A 61 7.67 18.08 -1.19
CA HIS A 61 8.77 18.98 -1.54
C HIS A 61 8.37 20.24 -2.34
N ILE A 62 7.11 20.37 -2.80
CA ILE A 62 6.69 21.52 -3.62
C ILE A 62 6.23 22.72 -2.75
N VAL A 63 5.80 22.49 -1.50
CA VAL A 63 5.19 23.54 -0.67
C VAL A 63 6.22 24.39 0.11
N ARG A 64 7.49 23.98 0.18
CA ARG A 64 8.51 24.64 1.03
C ARG A 64 9.62 25.38 0.28
N ARG A 65 9.41 25.82 -0.96
CA ARG A 65 10.32 26.84 -1.54
C ARG A 65 9.81 28.23 -1.12
N PRO A 66 10.40 28.88 -0.09
CA PRO A 66 10.13 30.31 0.11
C PRO A 66 10.54 31.04 -1.16
N VAL A 67 9.60 31.84 -1.69
CA VAL A 67 9.87 32.82 -2.74
C VAL A 67 10.67 33.95 -2.08
N SER A 68 11.96 33.73 -1.83
CA SER A 68 12.82 34.70 -1.13
C SER A 68 13.97 35.18 -1.99
N HIS A 69 13.78 35.29 -3.30
CA HIS A 69 14.70 35.99 -4.20
C HIS A 69 13.95 36.61 -5.39
N LEU A 70 13.21 37.68 -5.15
CA LEU A 70 13.01 38.81 -6.06
C LEU A 70 12.95 40.10 -5.23
#